data_AF-A0A931U2C6-F1
#
_entry.id   AF-A0A931U2C6-F1
#
_cell.length_a   1.000
_cell.length_b   1.000
_cell.length_c   1.000
_cell.angle_alpha   90.00
_cell.angle_beta   90.00
_cell.angle_gamma   90.00
#
_symmetry.space_group_name_H-M   'P 1'
#
loop_
_entity.id
_entity.type
_entity.pdbx_description
1 polymer ?
#
loop_
_entity_poly.entity_id
_entity_poly.type
_entity_poly.pdbx_seq_one_letter_code
_entity_poly.pdbx_strand_id
1 'polypeptide(L)'
;SLAAEREWYATQRREYGLVRDAWLSAGVACLMIKSAGSYPSFPHTSDNIDVLVRPEHGPAARDVLRRLGYVELRNVEEPQKHLFRAFHGGRCVSAIHVHERVAWFVGFFDDDALWARRRRASDDPLVDVPAPEDTILINLAHACYENKLLRLSEVARLRHALRDCAGALDWAYMERVAASRGWLDGLAFMLRLYADLEAALFDAPLLPAAVVERCADALRRVDFAARRLAALRAAPAVDLPLDLSYSFCKRLYYRKILADPARARRERWCDVGLTLLWGLKLKSGLRPQPGMVVALSGPDGSGKTAHAEALVAALRLCEIKADYVWTRGGSTGLAALAGRVWRRLAAPPRPGPLGTRRGGDAEISSDCRVAVSPRPCVPASAAPGGDAAPPADHLARRRRRLGHPLVRFLWAWLVAADQVGTHTLRAGLPALLGRVVVADRYAYDAAVEMDASLPPEARWSRLAIAALLRLMPRPHLAYVLDVAPEAARARKPDEVWHADLEAERHAYRALAERFGLRVLSTAVVMAYMADFETWLNALFLGNPGQKNVPDPAWARGGAPWRGA
;
A
#
# COMPACT_ATOMS: atom_id res chain seq x y z
N SER A 1 -9.16 -19.69 -6.17
CA SER A 1 -9.24 -21.13 -6.51
C SER A 1 -7.96 -21.80 -6.03
N LEU A 2 -7.94 -23.13 -5.86
CA LEU A 2 -6.70 -23.85 -5.49
C LEU A 2 -5.57 -23.63 -6.51
N ALA A 3 -5.91 -23.46 -7.78
CA ALA A 3 -4.93 -23.16 -8.84
C ALA A 3 -4.25 -21.81 -8.61
N ALA A 4 -5.03 -20.76 -8.29
CA ALA A 4 -4.50 -19.44 -7.98
C ALA A 4 -3.61 -19.45 -6.72
N GLU A 5 -3.99 -20.22 -5.69
CA GLU A 5 -3.18 -20.39 -4.48
C GLU A 5 -1.82 -21.04 -4.80
N ARG A 6 -1.81 -22.10 -5.62
CA ARG A 6 -0.58 -22.78 -6.06
C ARG A 6 0.30 -21.86 -6.91
N GLU A 7 -0.30 -21.06 -7.79
CA GLU A 7 0.43 -20.07 -8.59
C GLU A 7 1.03 -18.97 -7.72
N TRP A 8 0.29 -18.50 -6.71
CA TRP A 8 0.77 -17.53 -5.72
C TRP A 8 1.92 -18.10 -4.89
N TYR A 9 1.79 -19.33 -4.39
CA TYR A 9 2.86 -20.06 -3.71
C TYR A 9 4.12 -20.14 -4.58
N ALA A 10 3.99 -20.59 -5.83
CA ALA A 10 5.11 -20.73 -6.75
C ALA A 10 5.77 -19.39 -7.06
N THR A 11 4.98 -18.32 -7.18
CA THR A 11 5.47 -16.96 -7.38
C THR A 11 6.27 -16.48 -6.18
N GLN A 12 5.67 -16.47 -4.99
CA GLN A 12 6.34 -16.04 -3.76
C GLN A 12 7.63 -16.83 -3.51
N ARG A 13 7.60 -18.14 -3.72
CA ARG A 13 8.77 -19.01 -3.54
C ARG A 13 9.88 -18.72 -4.54
N ARG A 14 9.54 -18.48 -5.81
CA ARG A 14 10.52 -18.10 -6.84
C ARG A 14 11.16 -16.74 -6.54
N GLU A 15 10.36 -15.73 -6.20
CA GLU A 15 10.86 -14.39 -5.86
C GLU A 15 11.77 -14.46 -4.63
N TYR A 16 11.38 -15.21 -3.59
CA TYR A 16 12.22 -15.43 -2.42
C TYR A 16 13.52 -16.17 -2.76
N GLY A 17 13.49 -17.15 -3.66
CA GLY A 17 14.68 -17.86 -4.14
C GLY A 17 15.75 -16.89 -4.67
N LEU A 18 15.34 -15.93 -5.51
CA LEU A 18 16.24 -14.88 -6.03
C LEU A 18 16.86 -14.05 -4.91
N VAL A 19 16.06 -13.66 -3.91
CA VAL A 19 16.53 -12.91 -2.74
C VAL A 19 17.54 -13.71 -1.94
N ARG A 20 17.21 -14.97 -1.62
CA ARG A 20 18.05 -15.87 -0.84
C ARG A 20 19.39 -16.11 -1.51
N ASP A 21 19.40 -16.40 -2.80
CA ASP A 21 20.64 -16.68 -3.53
C ASP A 21 21.53 -15.44 -3.61
N ALA A 22 20.94 -14.25 -3.80
CA ALA A 22 21.67 -12.99 -3.77
C ALA A 22 22.21 -12.65 -2.37
N TRP A 23 21.46 -12.94 -1.31
CA TRP A 23 21.93 -12.81 0.08
C TRP A 23 23.07 -13.77 0.38
N LEU A 24 22.95 -15.04 0.02
CA LEU A 24 24.02 -16.04 0.20
C LEU A 24 25.30 -15.63 -0.55
N SER A 25 25.16 -15.13 -1.78
CA SER A 25 26.28 -14.61 -2.57
C SER A 25 26.95 -13.39 -1.92
N ALA A 26 26.22 -12.64 -1.10
CA ALA A 26 26.73 -11.51 -0.32
C ALA A 26 27.16 -11.89 1.10
N GLY A 27 27.20 -13.18 1.45
CA GLY A 27 27.53 -13.66 2.80
C GLY A 27 26.44 -13.46 3.85
N VAL A 28 25.21 -13.11 3.43
CA VAL A 28 24.07 -12.89 4.31
C VAL A 28 23.30 -14.20 4.49
N ALA A 29 23.40 -14.79 5.67
CA ALA A 29 22.52 -15.89 6.08
C ALA A 29 21.14 -15.35 6.54
N CYS A 30 20.10 -16.16 6.32
CA CYS A 30 18.72 -15.78 6.63
C CYS A 30 17.95 -16.92 7.31
N LEU A 31 16.92 -16.59 8.10
CA LEU A 31 16.10 -17.52 8.88
C LEU A 31 14.61 -17.13 8.82
N MET A 32 13.71 -18.04 8.45
CA MET A 32 12.26 -17.77 8.43
C MET A 32 11.63 -17.96 9.82
N ILE A 33 11.56 -16.89 10.60
CA ILE A 33 11.23 -16.96 12.03
C ILE A 33 9.78 -17.34 12.34
N LYS A 34 8.84 -17.09 11.43
CA LYS A 34 7.42 -17.49 11.60
C LYS A 34 7.11 -18.89 11.07
N SER A 35 8.06 -19.55 10.40
CA SER A 35 7.87 -20.92 9.94
C SER A 35 8.15 -21.92 11.05
N ALA A 36 7.31 -22.96 11.12
CA ALA A 36 7.47 -24.05 12.08
C ALA A 36 8.07 -25.33 11.46
N GLY A 37 8.44 -25.31 10.17
CA GLY A 37 8.81 -26.53 9.45
C GLY A 37 7.61 -27.41 9.03
N SER A 38 6.37 -26.92 9.24
CA SER A 38 5.15 -27.64 8.88
C SER A 38 4.86 -27.51 7.39
N TYR A 39 4.63 -28.62 6.69
CA TYR A 39 4.36 -28.62 5.25
C TYR A 39 3.14 -27.75 4.86
N PRO A 40 3.26 -26.84 3.86
CA PRO A 40 4.52 -26.40 3.27
C PRO A 40 5.28 -25.46 4.22
N SER A 41 6.58 -25.73 4.45
CA SER A 41 7.39 -24.92 5.36
C SER A 41 7.55 -23.46 4.92
N PHE A 42 7.38 -23.20 3.62
CA PHE A 42 7.43 -21.85 3.07
C PHE A 42 6.13 -21.07 3.39
N PRO A 43 6.19 -19.96 4.16
CA PRO A 43 5.03 -19.29 4.75
C PRO A 43 4.30 -18.33 3.77
N HIS A 44 3.91 -18.83 2.59
CA HIS A 44 3.27 -18.04 1.52
C HIS A 44 1.92 -17.42 1.86
N THR A 45 1.22 -17.93 2.88
CA THR A 45 -0.11 -17.47 3.29
C THR A 45 -0.08 -16.21 4.16
N SER A 46 1.13 -15.69 4.46
CA SER A 46 1.30 -14.43 5.19
C SER A 46 1.43 -13.26 4.21
N ASP A 47 0.95 -12.08 4.61
CA ASP A 47 1.03 -10.84 3.82
C ASP A 47 2.48 -10.42 3.50
N ASN A 48 3.45 -10.90 4.29
CA ASN A 48 4.87 -10.75 4.09
C ASN A 48 5.63 -11.99 4.59
N ILE A 49 6.85 -12.18 4.11
CA ILE A 49 7.76 -13.23 4.56
C ILE A 49 8.67 -12.61 5.61
N ASP A 50 8.48 -12.98 6.88
CA ASP A 50 9.34 -12.54 7.97
C ASP A 50 10.64 -13.33 7.98
N VAL A 51 11.73 -12.63 7.67
CA VAL A 51 13.07 -13.20 7.57
C VAL A 51 14.01 -12.49 8.52
N LEU A 52 14.62 -13.24 9.42
CA LEU A 52 15.66 -12.77 10.30
C LEU A 52 17.02 -12.83 9.59
N VAL A 53 17.77 -11.75 9.67
CA VAL A 53 19.18 -11.65 9.32
C VAL A 53 19.95 -11.21 10.56
N ARG A 54 21.25 -11.52 10.62
CA ARG A 54 22.10 -11.03 11.71
C ARG A 54 22.21 -9.50 11.63
N PRO A 55 22.18 -8.75 12.76
CA PRO A 55 22.26 -7.29 12.75
C PRO A 55 23.44 -6.73 11.96
N GLU A 56 24.60 -7.36 12.06
CA GLU A 56 25.83 -7.00 11.34
C GLU A 56 25.69 -7.12 9.81
N HIS A 57 24.75 -7.94 9.34
CA HIS A 57 24.44 -8.12 7.92
C HIS A 57 23.20 -7.33 7.47
N GLY A 58 22.51 -6.64 8.39
CA GLY A 58 21.30 -5.86 8.09
C GLY A 58 21.47 -4.88 6.93
N PRO A 59 22.50 -4.01 6.94
CA PRO A 59 22.76 -3.09 5.82
C PRO A 59 22.98 -3.82 4.48
N ALA A 60 23.81 -4.87 4.47
CA ALA A 60 24.08 -5.66 3.26
C ALA A 60 22.81 -6.35 2.72
N ALA A 61 21.97 -6.89 3.62
CA ALA A 61 20.72 -7.54 3.26
C ALA A 61 19.74 -6.56 2.58
N ARG A 62 19.62 -5.35 3.13
CA ARG A 62 18.78 -4.27 2.60
C ARG A 62 19.30 -3.79 1.24
N ASP A 63 20.62 -3.63 1.10
CA ASP A 63 21.25 -3.25 -0.16
C ASP A 63 21.05 -4.28 -1.28
N VAL A 64 21.14 -5.56 -0.96
CA VAL A 64 20.81 -6.64 -1.91
C VAL A 64 19.36 -6.50 -2.40
N LEU A 65 18.40 -6.33 -1.49
CA LEU A 65 17.00 -6.17 -1.86
C LEU A 65 16.76 -4.95 -2.76
N ARG A 66 17.38 -3.81 -2.44
CA ARG A 66 17.30 -2.60 -3.28
C ARG A 66 17.88 -2.84 -4.67
N ARG A 67 19.02 -3.54 -4.78
CA ARG A 67 19.62 -3.91 -6.08
C ARG A 67 18.74 -4.85 -6.90
N LEU A 68 17.97 -5.72 -6.24
CA LEU A 68 16.96 -6.56 -6.87
C LEU A 68 15.67 -5.81 -7.25
N GLY A 69 15.59 -4.50 -7.00
CA GLY A 69 14.42 -3.68 -7.34
C GLY A 69 13.30 -3.71 -6.31
N TYR A 70 13.55 -4.23 -5.11
CA TYR A 70 12.59 -4.12 -4.00
C TYR A 70 12.54 -2.69 -3.46
N VAL A 71 11.33 -2.25 -3.14
CA VAL A 71 11.05 -0.95 -2.53
C VAL A 71 11.01 -1.09 -1.01
N GLU A 72 11.92 -0.41 -0.32
CA GLU A 72 11.88 -0.29 1.15
C GLU A 72 10.78 0.68 1.58
N LEU A 73 9.84 0.21 2.40
CA LEU A 73 8.74 1.03 2.91
C LEU A 73 9.18 1.78 4.17
N ARG A 74 9.63 3.03 3.99
CA ARG A 74 10.13 3.86 5.10
C ARG A 74 9.04 4.45 5.98
N ASN A 75 7.80 4.40 5.52
CA ASN A 75 6.62 4.86 6.25
C ASN A 75 6.10 3.83 7.27
N VAL A 76 6.57 2.58 7.19
CA VAL A 76 6.29 1.53 8.17
C VAL A 76 7.45 1.53 9.17
N GLU A 77 7.26 2.26 10.27
CA GLU A 77 8.29 2.45 11.29
C GLU A 77 8.25 1.32 12.33
N GLU A 78 9.10 0.32 12.18
CA GLU A 78 9.37 -0.69 13.22
C GLU A 78 10.88 -0.74 13.47
N PRO A 79 11.38 -0.44 14.70
CA PRO A 79 12.80 -0.51 14.98
C PRO A 79 13.37 -1.89 14.66
N GLN A 80 14.49 -1.94 13.94
CA GLN A 80 15.20 -3.17 13.54
C GLN A 80 14.39 -4.10 12.62
N LYS A 81 13.34 -3.58 11.99
CA LYS A 81 12.55 -4.30 11.00
C LYS A 81 12.31 -3.43 9.77
N HIS A 82 12.47 -4.02 8.60
CA HIS A 82 12.45 -3.30 7.33
C HIS A 82 11.58 -4.05 6.34
N LEU A 83 10.43 -3.46 5.98
CA LEU A 83 9.52 -4.05 5.03
C LEU A 83 9.89 -3.65 3.61
N PHE A 84 10.06 -4.65 2.75
CA PHE A 84 10.37 -4.50 1.34
C PHE A 84 9.26 -5.10 0.49
N ARG A 85 8.90 -4.45 -0.62
CA ARG A 85 7.95 -4.98 -1.60
C ARG A 85 8.51 -4.93 -3.01
N ALA A 86 8.29 -5.99 -3.79
CA ALA A 86 8.59 -6.02 -5.22
C ALA A 86 7.28 -5.98 -6.03
N PHE A 87 7.30 -5.22 -7.12
CA PHE A 87 6.14 -5.01 -7.99
C PHE A 87 6.45 -5.38 -9.44
N HIS A 88 5.57 -6.17 -10.06
CA HIS A 88 5.60 -6.44 -11.50
C HIS A 88 4.25 -6.09 -12.13
N GLY A 89 4.25 -5.21 -13.14
CA GLY A 89 3.02 -4.77 -13.80
C GLY A 89 2.00 -4.14 -12.85
N GLY A 90 2.47 -3.43 -11.82
CA GLY A 90 1.61 -2.81 -10.80
C GLY A 90 1.07 -3.77 -9.72
N ARG A 91 1.36 -5.08 -9.80
CA ARG A 91 1.00 -6.06 -8.77
C ARG A 91 2.18 -6.33 -7.85
N CYS A 92 1.93 -6.40 -6.54
CA CYS A 92 2.92 -6.87 -5.58
C CYS A 92 3.13 -8.37 -5.79
N VAL A 93 4.38 -8.79 -6.05
CA VAL A 93 4.74 -10.20 -6.28
C VAL A 93 5.53 -10.81 -5.13
N SER A 94 6.05 -9.98 -4.24
CA SER A 94 6.86 -10.38 -3.10
C SER A 94 6.85 -9.29 -2.04
N ALA A 95 6.77 -9.71 -0.78
CA ALA A 95 6.95 -8.84 0.36
C ALA A 95 7.88 -9.53 1.36
N ILE A 96 9.04 -8.93 1.60
CA ILE A 96 10.07 -9.44 2.51
C ILE A 96 10.13 -8.49 3.70
N HIS A 97 9.87 -8.99 4.89
CA HIS A 97 10.07 -8.24 6.12
C HIS A 97 11.39 -8.68 6.73
N VAL A 98 12.42 -7.85 6.60
CA VAL A 98 13.75 -8.14 7.13
C VAL A 98 13.77 -7.75 8.60
N HIS A 99 13.96 -8.71 9.49
CA HIS A 99 14.17 -8.50 10.91
C HIS A 99 15.67 -8.62 11.18
N GLU A 100 16.22 -7.69 11.95
CA GLU A 100 17.58 -7.82 12.46
C GLU A 100 17.59 -8.49 13.85
N ARG A 101 16.46 -8.43 14.56
CA ARG A 101 16.25 -9.06 15.87
C ARG A 101 14.81 -9.49 16.04
N VAL A 102 14.58 -10.51 16.87
CA VAL A 102 13.22 -10.85 17.33
C VAL A 102 12.85 -9.93 18.49
N ALA A 103 12.33 -8.75 18.15
CA ALA A 103 12.04 -7.68 19.08
C ALA A 103 10.76 -6.90 18.72
N TRP A 104 10.13 -6.33 19.74
CA TRP A 104 9.07 -5.31 19.58
C TRP A 104 9.43 -4.11 20.44
N PHE A 105 10.46 -3.34 20.08
CA PHE A 105 11.21 -2.37 20.92
C PHE A 105 12.26 -2.99 21.85
N VAL A 106 11.89 -4.03 22.59
CA VAL A 106 12.84 -4.80 23.41
C VAL A 106 12.94 -6.23 22.90
N GLY A 107 14.11 -6.84 23.07
CA GLY A 107 14.39 -8.21 22.61
C GLY A 107 13.65 -9.28 23.40
N PHE A 108 13.31 -10.38 22.73
CA PHE A 108 12.64 -11.55 23.31
C PHE A 108 13.52 -12.79 23.38
N PHE A 109 14.66 -12.77 22.69
CA PHE A 109 15.54 -13.91 22.51
C PHE A 109 17.00 -13.54 22.79
N ASP A 110 17.79 -14.58 23.01
CA ASP A 110 19.22 -14.54 22.73
C ASP A 110 19.40 -14.86 21.24
N ASP A 111 19.81 -13.86 20.46
CA ASP A 111 19.89 -13.98 19.01
C ASP A 111 20.95 -15.01 18.60
N ASP A 112 22.06 -15.13 19.33
CA ASP A 112 23.14 -16.07 18.98
C ASP A 112 22.72 -17.51 19.23
N ALA A 113 22.03 -17.77 20.35
CA ALA A 113 21.46 -19.09 20.64
C ALA A 113 20.43 -19.49 19.57
N LEU A 114 19.55 -18.57 19.17
CA LEU A 114 18.57 -18.77 18.12
C LEU A 114 19.23 -19.15 16.78
N TRP A 115 20.28 -18.41 16.38
CA TRP A 115 21.01 -18.69 15.15
C TRP A 115 21.78 -20.01 15.18
N ALA A 116 22.35 -20.39 16.32
CA ALA A 116 23.08 -21.63 16.49
C ALA A 116 22.17 -22.87 16.40
N ARG A 117 20.90 -22.73 16.81
CA ARG A 117 19.89 -23.80 16.84
C ARG A 117 19.02 -23.88 15.57
N ARG A 118 19.27 -23.04 14.57
CA ARG A 118 18.51 -23.10 13.30
C ARG A 118 18.70 -24.44 12.59
N ARG A 119 17.71 -24.83 11.79
CA ARG A 119 17.72 -26.05 10.98
C ARG A 119 17.16 -25.80 9.59
N ARG A 120 17.50 -26.67 8.65
CA ARG A 120 16.86 -26.72 7.33
C ARG A 120 15.48 -27.38 7.46
N ALA A 121 14.46 -26.85 6.79
CA ALA A 121 13.17 -27.52 6.65
C ALA A 121 13.32 -28.83 5.87
N SER A 122 12.57 -29.86 6.23
CA SER A 122 12.68 -31.19 5.61
C SER A 122 12.03 -31.26 4.22
N ASP A 123 11.04 -30.41 3.95
CA ASP A 123 10.27 -30.37 2.71
C ASP A 123 10.73 -29.27 1.72
N ASP A 124 11.55 -28.31 2.16
CA ASP A 124 11.99 -27.20 1.30
C ASP A 124 13.46 -26.81 1.54
N PRO A 125 14.38 -27.08 0.58
CA PRO A 125 15.79 -26.76 0.72
C PRO A 125 16.07 -25.24 0.74
N LEU A 126 15.11 -24.39 0.37
CA LEU A 126 15.25 -22.95 0.43
C LEU A 126 14.98 -22.37 1.82
N VAL A 127 14.39 -23.16 2.72
CA VAL A 127 13.80 -22.64 3.97
C VAL A 127 14.63 -23.11 5.16
N ASP A 128 15.31 -22.17 5.81
CA ASP A 128 15.86 -22.37 7.15
C ASP A 128 14.81 -21.90 8.17
N VAL A 129 14.59 -22.71 9.21
CA VAL A 129 13.61 -22.46 10.28
C VAL A 129 14.27 -22.57 11.66
N PRO A 130 13.68 -21.96 12.70
CA PRO A 130 14.16 -22.13 14.08
C PRO A 130 14.09 -23.59 14.54
N ALA A 131 14.83 -23.92 15.62
CA ALA A 131 14.58 -25.17 16.35
C ALA A 131 13.14 -25.16 16.91
N PRO A 132 12.53 -26.33 17.14
CA PRO A 132 11.15 -26.41 17.60
C PRO A 132 10.84 -25.63 18.89
N GLU A 133 11.76 -25.60 19.88
CA GLU A 133 11.61 -24.76 21.06
C GLU A 133 11.50 -23.27 20.71
N ASP A 134 12.39 -22.81 19.83
CA ASP A 134 12.42 -21.41 19.40
C ASP A 134 11.19 -21.06 18.55
N THR A 135 10.72 -21.99 17.71
CA THR A 135 9.46 -21.85 16.97
C THR A 135 8.28 -21.65 17.92
N ILE A 136 8.18 -22.44 19.00
CA ILE A 136 7.11 -22.32 20.00
C ILE A 136 7.18 -20.94 20.66
N LEU A 137 8.37 -20.56 21.15
CA LEU A 137 8.58 -19.27 21.80
C LEU A 137 8.21 -18.09 20.88
N ILE A 138 8.67 -18.12 19.62
CA ILE A 138 8.44 -17.06 18.64
C ILE A 138 6.94 -16.93 18.38
N ASN A 139 6.25 -18.03 18.03
CA ASN A 139 4.82 -17.98 17.70
C ASN A 139 3.95 -17.55 18.89
N LEU A 140 4.27 -17.99 20.11
CA LEU A 140 3.57 -17.54 21.32
C LEU A 140 3.80 -16.06 21.61
N ALA A 141 5.04 -15.59 21.44
CA ALA A 141 5.38 -14.18 21.62
C ALA A 141 4.67 -13.30 20.57
N HIS A 142 4.61 -13.71 19.30
CA HIS A 142 3.84 -13.03 18.26
C HIS A 142 2.35 -12.97 18.61
N ALA A 143 1.74 -14.09 18.99
CA ALA A 143 0.32 -14.13 19.33
C ALA A 143 -0.02 -13.19 20.52
N CYS A 144 0.81 -13.21 21.57
CA CYS A 144 0.58 -12.41 22.78
C CYS A 144 0.94 -10.93 22.60
N TYR A 145 2.14 -10.64 22.11
CA TYR A 145 2.73 -9.30 22.16
C TYR A 145 2.64 -8.51 20.86
N GLU A 146 2.49 -9.17 19.71
CA GLU A 146 2.29 -8.52 18.39
C GLU A 146 0.82 -8.47 18.00
N ASN A 147 0.15 -9.62 18.00
CA ASN A 147 -1.20 -9.73 17.45
C ASN A 147 -2.28 -9.51 18.50
N LYS A 148 -1.99 -9.81 19.79
CA LYS A 148 -2.97 -9.84 20.89
C LYS A 148 -4.15 -10.78 20.58
N LEU A 149 -3.87 -11.79 19.76
CA LEU A 149 -4.84 -12.63 19.10
C LEU A 149 -4.17 -13.97 18.81
N LEU A 150 -4.86 -15.07 19.12
CA LEU A 150 -4.39 -16.42 18.82
C LEU A 150 -5.29 -17.03 17.75
N ARG A 151 -4.73 -17.42 16.60
CA ARG A 151 -5.51 -18.02 15.49
C ARG A 151 -5.24 -19.52 15.40
N LEU A 152 -6.07 -20.21 14.63
CA LEU A 152 -5.93 -21.65 14.40
C LEU A 152 -4.57 -22.00 13.76
N SER A 153 -4.02 -21.13 12.92
CA SER A 153 -2.71 -21.30 12.30
C SER A 153 -1.57 -21.39 13.32
N GLU A 154 -1.56 -20.53 14.34
CA GLU A 154 -0.57 -20.57 15.43
C GLU A 154 -0.75 -21.83 16.26
N VAL A 155 -2.01 -22.22 16.53
CA VAL A 155 -2.30 -23.46 17.27
C VAL A 155 -1.75 -24.68 16.52
N ALA A 156 -1.96 -24.75 15.20
CA ALA A 156 -1.47 -25.81 14.34
C ALA A 156 0.07 -25.85 14.26
N ARG A 157 0.73 -24.69 14.15
CA ARG A 157 2.21 -24.59 14.16
C ARG A 157 2.81 -25.09 15.46
N LEU A 158 2.24 -24.71 16.60
CA LEU A 158 2.67 -25.23 17.90
C LEU A 158 2.47 -26.74 17.99
N ARG A 159 1.31 -27.24 17.53
CA ARG A 159 1.01 -28.68 17.53
C ARG A 159 2.02 -29.46 16.70
N HIS A 160 2.40 -28.91 15.55
CA HIS A 160 3.45 -29.48 14.70
C HIS A 160 4.81 -29.49 15.42
N ALA A 161 5.25 -28.36 15.98
CA ALA A 161 6.54 -28.28 16.69
C ALA A 161 6.62 -29.24 17.90
N LEU A 162 5.52 -29.41 18.65
CA LEU A 162 5.43 -30.37 19.75
C LEU A 162 5.58 -31.83 19.28
N ARG A 163 5.02 -32.16 18.11
CA ARG A 163 5.07 -33.51 17.53
C ARG A 163 6.42 -33.83 16.88
N ASP A 164 7.02 -32.84 16.21
CA ASP A 164 8.30 -32.98 15.49
C ASP A 164 9.44 -33.45 16.41
N CYS A 165 9.35 -33.13 17.71
CA CYS A 165 10.38 -33.48 18.69
C CYS A 165 10.13 -34.81 19.44
N ALA A 166 9.07 -35.56 19.15
CA ALA A 166 8.72 -36.79 19.87
C ALA A 166 8.78 -36.67 21.42
N GLY A 167 8.50 -35.49 21.97
CA GLY A 167 8.56 -35.20 23.41
C GLY A 167 9.93 -34.79 23.98
N ALA A 168 10.99 -34.72 23.17
CA ALA A 168 12.35 -34.37 23.61
C ALA A 168 12.65 -32.86 23.69
N LEU A 169 11.63 -32.01 23.90
CA LEU A 169 11.81 -30.56 24.01
C LEU A 169 12.53 -30.17 25.30
N ASP A 170 13.51 -29.26 25.21
CA ASP A 170 14.14 -28.66 26.39
C ASP A 170 13.25 -27.53 26.95
N TRP A 171 12.34 -27.89 27.85
CA TRP A 171 11.48 -26.94 28.56
C TRP A 171 12.27 -25.96 29.43
N ALA A 172 13.38 -26.41 30.02
CA ALA A 172 14.22 -25.56 30.84
C ALA A 172 14.91 -24.49 29.99
N TYR A 173 15.31 -24.82 28.75
CA TYR A 173 15.80 -23.83 27.78
C TYR A 173 14.74 -22.76 27.49
N MET A 174 13.51 -23.16 27.17
CA MET A 174 12.43 -22.20 26.90
C MET A 174 12.16 -21.26 28.08
N GLU A 175 12.11 -21.81 29.30
CA GLU A 175 11.96 -21.04 30.53
C GLU A 175 13.16 -20.09 30.75
N ARG A 176 14.41 -20.55 30.52
CA ARG A 176 15.62 -19.70 30.61
C ARG A 176 15.60 -18.56 29.61
N VAL A 177 15.24 -18.81 28.34
CA VAL A 177 15.13 -17.78 27.30
C VAL A 177 14.10 -16.74 27.72
N ALA A 178 12.89 -17.17 28.12
CA ALA A 178 11.85 -16.24 28.53
C ALA A 178 12.21 -15.44 29.78
N ALA A 179 12.85 -16.07 30.77
CA ALA A 179 13.33 -15.40 31.99
C ALA A 179 14.43 -14.38 31.68
N SER A 180 15.39 -14.71 30.81
CA SER A 180 16.51 -13.84 30.43
C SER A 180 16.08 -12.52 29.78
N ARG A 181 14.84 -12.47 29.27
CA ARG A 181 14.23 -11.29 28.64
C ARG A 181 12.97 -10.81 29.37
N GLY A 182 12.71 -11.31 30.57
CA GLY A 182 11.64 -10.83 31.47
C GLY A 182 10.22 -11.25 31.08
N TRP A 183 10.01 -12.17 30.16
CA TRP A 183 8.66 -12.52 29.65
C TRP A 183 8.15 -13.90 30.09
N LEU A 184 8.75 -14.50 31.12
CA LEU A 184 8.36 -15.79 31.68
C LEU A 184 6.85 -15.86 32.04
N ASP A 185 6.29 -14.79 32.59
CA ASP A 185 4.86 -14.71 32.91
C ASP A 185 3.97 -14.81 31.67
N GLY A 186 4.40 -14.23 30.54
CA GLY A 186 3.70 -14.33 29.26
C GLY A 186 3.82 -15.72 28.67
N LEU A 187 4.99 -16.35 28.75
CA LEU A 187 5.18 -17.73 28.33
C LEU A 187 4.27 -18.69 29.12
N ALA A 188 4.25 -18.58 30.44
CA ALA A 188 3.42 -19.40 31.31
C ALA A 188 1.92 -19.21 31.02
N PHE A 189 1.48 -17.97 30.81
CA PHE A 189 0.11 -17.67 30.40
C PHE A 189 -0.24 -18.37 29.07
N MET A 190 0.61 -18.20 28.06
CA MET A 190 0.35 -18.71 26.72
C MET A 190 0.40 -20.24 26.64
N LEU A 191 1.35 -20.89 27.32
CA LEU A 191 1.42 -22.36 27.37
C LEU A 191 0.20 -22.96 28.08
N ARG A 192 -0.23 -22.36 29.20
CA ARG A 192 -1.42 -22.84 29.91
C ARG A 192 -2.70 -22.62 29.10
N LEU A 193 -2.84 -21.46 28.45
CA LEU A 193 -3.95 -21.20 27.54
C LEU A 193 -3.94 -22.18 26.36
N TYR A 194 -2.77 -22.45 25.78
CA TYR A 194 -2.62 -23.42 24.70
C TYR A 194 -3.06 -24.82 25.13
N ALA A 195 -2.67 -25.28 26.33
CA ALA A 195 -3.10 -26.57 26.86
C ALA A 195 -4.64 -26.68 26.94
N ASP A 196 -5.31 -25.63 27.41
CA ASP A 196 -6.78 -25.61 27.50
C ASP A 196 -7.44 -25.64 26.11
N LEU A 197 -6.90 -24.86 25.16
CA LEU A 197 -7.42 -24.80 23.80
C LEU A 197 -7.23 -26.11 23.05
N GLU A 198 -6.08 -26.74 23.25
CA GLU A 198 -5.75 -27.98 22.57
C GLU A 198 -6.68 -29.10 23.06
N ALA A 199 -6.92 -29.19 24.37
CA ALA A 199 -7.89 -30.13 24.94
C ALA A 199 -9.32 -29.89 24.40
N ALA A 200 -9.70 -28.63 24.19
CA ALA A 200 -11.01 -28.28 23.65
C ALA A 200 -11.16 -28.52 22.14
N LEU A 201 -10.07 -28.46 21.37
CA LEU A 201 -10.09 -28.56 19.90
C LEU A 201 -9.72 -29.95 19.38
N PHE A 202 -8.94 -30.73 20.13
CA PHE A 202 -8.34 -32.00 19.67
C PHE A 202 -8.42 -33.13 20.71
N ASP A 203 -9.19 -32.94 21.77
CA ASP A 203 -9.51 -33.92 22.83
C ASP A 203 -8.32 -34.47 23.65
N ALA A 204 -7.07 -34.10 23.37
CA ALA A 204 -5.90 -34.66 24.06
C ALA A 204 -4.67 -33.74 24.08
N PRO A 205 -4.26 -33.18 25.25
CA PRO A 205 -3.13 -32.27 25.41
C PRO A 205 -1.79 -32.92 25.05
N LEU A 206 -1.07 -32.27 24.13
CA LEU A 206 0.33 -32.59 23.82
C LEU A 206 1.33 -32.02 24.84
N LEU A 207 0.95 -31.01 25.61
CA LEU A 207 1.84 -30.44 26.62
C LEU A 207 1.95 -31.39 27.83
N PRO A 208 3.17 -31.72 28.30
CA PRO A 208 3.34 -32.58 29.47
C PRO A 208 2.66 -31.99 30.72
N ALA A 209 1.99 -32.83 31.51
CA ALA A 209 1.29 -32.40 32.72
C ALA A 209 2.19 -31.58 33.67
N ALA A 210 3.45 -31.97 33.84
CA ALA A 210 4.40 -31.23 34.67
C ALA A 210 4.68 -29.80 34.15
N VAL A 211 4.70 -29.57 32.83
CA VAL A 211 4.84 -28.22 32.26
C VAL A 211 3.59 -27.40 32.53
N VAL A 212 2.44 -28.03 32.35
CA VAL A 212 1.11 -27.43 32.54
C VAL A 212 0.90 -27.00 34.00
N GLU A 213 1.32 -27.83 34.96
CA GLU A 213 1.30 -27.53 36.41
C GLU A 213 2.25 -26.39 36.76
N ARG A 214 3.50 -26.42 36.28
CA ARG A 214 4.45 -25.31 36.49
C ARG A 214 3.92 -23.98 35.97
N CYS A 215 3.26 -23.97 34.81
CA CYS A 215 2.63 -22.77 34.27
C CYS A 215 1.47 -22.29 35.15
N ALA A 216 0.64 -23.20 35.67
CA ALA A 216 -0.43 -22.84 36.60
C ALA A 216 0.13 -22.22 37.89
N ASP A 217 1.21 -22.79 38.43
CA ASP A 217 1.91 -22.30 39.62
C ASP A 217 2.49 -20.90 39.42
N ALA A 218 3.11 -20.65 38.28
CA ALA A 218 3.62 -19.34 37.91
C ALA A 218 2.48 -18.31 37.83
N LEU A 219 1.35 -18.67 37.23
CA LEU A 219 0.20 -17.78 37.07
C LEU A 219 -0.50 -17.46 38.40
N ARG A 220 -0.44 -18.33 39.41
CA ARG A 220 -0.94 -18.02 40.77
C ARG A 220 -0.22 -16.83 41.40
N ARG A 221 0.99 -16.48 40.94
CA ARG A 221 1.76 -15.31 41.41
C ARG A 221 1.44 -14.04 40.61
N VAL A 222 0.59 -14.14 39.59
CA VAL A 222 0.26 -13.07 38.64
C VAL A 222 -1.26 -12.96 38.51
N ASP A 223 -1.90 -12.42 39.55
CA ASP A 223 -3.37 -12.40 39.72
C ASP A 223 -4.17 -11.96 38.49
N PHE A 224 -3.68 -10.96 37.76
CA PHE A 224 -4.40 -10.45 36.58
C PHE A 224 -4.34 -11.42 35.39
N ALA A 225 -3.26 -12.20 35.26
CA ALA A 225 -3.13 -13.23 34.24
C ALA A 225 -3.96 -14.47 34.59
N ALA A 226 -3.97 -14.88 35.86
CA ALA A 226 -4.87 -15.92 36.35
C ALA A 226 -6.35 -15.57 36.12
N ARG A 227 -6.76 -14.33 36.43
CA ARG A 227 -8.14 -13.85 36.16
C ARG A 227 -8.47 -13.82 34.68
N ARG A 228 -7.54 -13.39 33.82
CA ARG A 228 -7.77 -13.40 32.37
C ARG A 228 -7.96 -14.83 31.84
N LEU A 229 -7.13 -15.77 32.29
CA LEU A 229 -7.24 -17.17 31.91
C LEU A 229 -8.58 -17.77 32.38
N ALA A 230 -8.99 -17.51 33.61
CA ALA A 230 -10.29 -17.95 34.13
C ALA A 230 -11.46 -17.39 33.31
N ALA A 231 -11.40 -16.11 32.92
CA ALA A 231 -12.43 -15.50 32.07
C ALA A 231 -12.49 -16.13 30.67
N LEU A 232 -11.34 -16.48 30.08
CA LEU A 232 -11.30 -17.19 28.79
C LEU A 232 -11.88 -18.60 28.89
N ARG A 233 -11.66 -19.31 30.00
CA ARG A 233 -12.23 -20.65 30.25
C ARG A 233 -13.71 -20.66 30.51
N ALA A 234 -14.24 -19.59 31.08
CA ALA A 234 -15.66 -19.45 31.33
C ALA A 234 -16.46 -19.18 30.04
N ALA A 235 -15.79 -18.95 28.90
CA ALA A 235 -16.46 -18.80 27.63
C ALA A 235 -17.18 -20.11 27.23
N PRO A 236 -18.44 -20.04 26.76
CA PRO A 236 -19.25 -21.23 26.49
C PRO A 236 -18.76 -22.05 25.30
N ALA A 237 -17.95 -21.44 24.42
CA ALA A 237 -17.33 -22.11 23.29
C ALA A 237 -15.93 -21.52 23.04
N VAL A 238 -15.03 -22.35 22.52
CA VAL A 238 -13.74 -21.90 21.99
C VAL A 238 -13.95 -21.44 20.56
N ASP A 239 -13.91 -20.12 20.35
CA ASP A 239 -13.96 -19.52 19.01
C ASP A 239 -12.58 -18.98 18.62
N LEU A 240 -12.16 -19.26 17.39
CA LEU A 240 -10.90 -18.80 16.83
C LEU A 240 -11.18 -17.88 15.63
N PRO A 241 -10.54 -16.70 15.58
CA PRO A 241 -9.39 -16.29 16.39
C PRO A 241 -9.76 -15.79 17.79
N LEU A 242 -8.99 -16.21 18.81
CA LEU A 242 -9.23 -15.88 20.20
C LEU A 242 -8.58 -14.55 20.58
N ASP A 243 -9.40 -13.55 20.92
CA ASP A 243 -8.94 -12.25 21.40
C ASP A 243 -8.34 -12.37 22.82
N LEU A 244 -7.06 -12.03 22.95
CA LEU A 244 -6.35 -12.07 24.23
C LEU A 244 -6.58 -10.80 25.07
N SER A 245 -7.28 -9.81 24.51
CA SER A 245 -7.43 -8.44 25.00
C SER A 245 -6.17 -7.59 24.85
N TYR A 246 -6.32 -6.46 24.15
CA TYR A 246 -5.26 -5.48 23.98
C TYR A 246 -4.70 -4.96 25.31
N SER A 247 -5.58 -4.62 26.26
CA SER A 247 -5.18 -4.05 27.55
C SER A 247 -4.44 -5.06 28.41
N PHE A 248 -4.88 -6.32 28.39
CA PHE A 248 -4.23 -7.43 29.07
C PHE A 248 -2.80 -7.66 28.52
N CYS A 249 -2.68 -7.82 27.20
CA CYS A 249 -1.39 -8.07 26.55
C CYS A 249 -0.42 -6.89 26.75
N LYS A 250 -0.92 -5.64 26.71
CA LYS A 250 -0.09 -4.47 27.02
C LYS A 250 0.37 -4.43 28.47
N ARG A 251 -0.46 -4.85 29.43
CA ARG A 251 -0.05 -4.97 30.84
C ARG A 251 1.05 -6.02 31.01
N LEU A 252 0.91 -7.19 30.38
CA LEU A 252 1.98 -8.19 30.33
C LEU A 252 3.25 -7.62 29.70
N TYR A 253 3.12 -6.84 28.62
CA TYR A 253 4.25 -6.25 27.92
C TYR A 253 5.03 -5.23 28.78
N TYR A 254 4.35 -4.34 29.50
CA TYR A 254 5.03 -3.43 30.43
C TYR A 254 5.71 -4.18 31.56
N ARG A 255 5.06 -5.23 32.10
CA ARG A 255 5.67 -6.08 33.12
C ARG A 255 6.93 -6.78 32.58
N LYS A 256 6.89 -7.24 31.33
CA LYS A 256 8.06 -7.79 30.63
C LYS A 256 9.22 -6.81 30.59
N ILE A 257 8.98 -5.57 30.17
CA ILE A 257 10.02 -4.54 30.11
C ILE A 257 10.64 -4.31 31.50
N LEU A 258 9.80 -4.21 32.54
CA LEU A 258 10.28 -3.96 33.91
C LEU A 258 11.04 -5.16 34.51
N ALA A 259 10.70 -6.37 34.08
CA ALA A 259 11.32 -7.61 34.53
C ALA A 259 12.57 -8.01 33.73
N ASP A 260 12.89 -7.32 32.63
CA ASP A 260 14.01 -7.66 31.73
C ASP A 260 15.38 -7.48 32.44
N PRO A 261 16.08 -8.57 32.81
CA PRO A 261 17.33 -8.47 33.56
C PRO A 261 18.48 -7.92 32.69
N ALA A 262 18.38 -8.00 31.36
CA ALA A 262 19.40 -7.54 30.44
C ALA A 262 19.40 -6.00 30.25
N ARG A 263 18.45 -5.29 30.88
CA ARG A 263 18.29 -3.83 30.81
C ARG A 263 18.56 -3.20 32.16
N ALA A 264 19.26 -2.05 32.19
CA ALA A 264 19.41 -1.25 33.40
C ALA A 264 18.08 -0.59 33.79
N ARG A 265 17.89 -0.27 35.09
CA ARG A 265 16.62 0.32 35.58
C ARG A 265 16.18 1.58 34.81
N ARG A 266 17.14 2.45 34.46
CA ARG A 266 16.88 3.67 33.68
C ARG A 266 16.38 3.35 32.26
N GLU A 267 16.98 2.35 31.63
CA GLU A 267 16.59 1.91 30.28
C GLU A 267 15.18 1.33 30.29
N ARG A 268 14.84 0.51 31.30
CA ARG A 268 13.48 -0.05 31.43
C ARG A 268 12.41 1.04 31.50
N TRP A 269 12.64 2.10 32.29
CA TRP A 269 11.71 3.24 32.35
C TRP A 269 11.65 4.03 31.06
N CYS A 270 12.79 4.20 30.38
CA CYS A 270 12.83 4.81 29.04
C CYS A 270 12.02 3.98 28.03
N ASP A 271 12.18 2.65 28.03
CA ASP A 271 11.46 1.72 27.17
C ASP A 271 9.94 1.74 27.44
N VAL A 272 9.53 1.84 28.71
CA VAL A 272 8.11 2.04 29.08
C VAL A 272 7.58 3.35 28.50
N GLY A 273 8.31 4.45 28.67
CA GLY A 273 7.94 5.76 28.15
C GLY A 273 7.84 5.77 26.62
N LEU A 274 8.84 5.22 25.93
CA LEU A 274 8.86 5.07 24.47
C LEU A 274 7.70 4.21 23.98
N THR A 275 7.44 3.07 24.64
CA THR A 275 6.31 2.18 24.31
C THR A 275 4.97 2.91 24.44
N LEU A 276 4.81 3.72 25.48
CA LEU A 276 3.58 4.50 25.71
C LEU A 276 3.41 5.59 24.65
N LEU A 277 4.44 6.39 24.40
CA LEU A 277 4.45 7.44 23.38
C LEU A 277 4.13 6.86 22.00
N TRP A 278 4.72 5.71 21.66
CA TRP A 278 4.43 5.01 20.42
C TRP A 278 2.99 4.52 20.35
N GLY A 279 2.48 3.97 21.44
CA GLY A 279 1.07 3.57 21.55
C GLY A 279 0.11 4.75 21.35
N LEU A 280 0.45 5.93 21.89
CA LEU A 280 -0.31 7.17 21.70
C LEU A 280 -0.24 7.65 20.24
N LYS A 281 0.96 7.67 19.64
CA LYS A 281 1.17 8.01 18.22
C LYS A 281 0.30 7.13 17.32
N LEU A 282 0.40 5.81 17.46
CA LEU A 282 -0.38 4.85 16.68
C LEU A 282 -1.90 5.05 16.85
N LYS A 283 -2.37 5.32 18.06
CA LYS A 283 -3.79 5.56 18.34
C LYS A 283 -4.31 6.92 17.90
N SER A 284 -3.43 7.92 17.71
CA SER A 284 -3.82 9.25 17.25
C SER A 284 -4.30 9.29 15.80
N GLY A 285 -3.95 8.28 14.98
CA GLY A 285 -4.23 8.27 13.54
C GLY A 285 -3.43 9.31 12.74
N LEU A 286 -2.56 10.09 13.40
CA LEU A 286 -1.68 11.07 12.75
C LEU A 286 -0.56 10.33 12.04
N ARG A 287 -0.69 10.25 10.72
CA ARG A 287 0.33 9.74 9.80
C ARG A 287 0.70 10.86 8.84
N PRO A 288 1.60 11.78 9.25
CA PRO A 288 2.12 12.80 8.35
C PRO A 288 2.87 12.10 7.22
N GLN A 289 2.71 12.62 6.01
CA GLN A 289 3.38 12.12 4.82
C GLN A 289 3.57 13.26 3.82
N PRO A 290 4.65 13.26 3.02
CA PRO A 290 4.80 14.22 1.93
C PRO A 290 3.73 13.94 0.86
N GLY A 291 3.18 15.00 0.28
CA GLY A 291 2.32 14.87 -0.88
C GLY A 291 3.11 14.85 -2.17
N MET A 292 2.47 14.37 -3.23
CA MET A 292 3.09 14.23 -4.54
C MET A 292 2.01 14.29 -5.61
N VAL A 293 2.32 14.85 -6.77
CA VAL A 293 1.44 14.80 -7.96
C VAL A 293 2.14 13.99 -9.04
N VAL A 294 1.48 12.92 -9.48
CA VAL A 294 1.93 12.08 -10.60
C VAL A 294 0.96 12.28 -11.76
N ALA A 295 1.46 12.73 -12.90
CA ALA A 295 0.66 12.94 -14.11
C ALA A 295 0.89 11.82 -15.12
N LEU A 296 -0.19 11.24 -15.64
CA LEU A 296 -0.17 10.26 -16.73
C LEU A 296 -0.89 10.83 -17.95
N SER A 297 -0.16 11.01 -19.04
CA SER A 297 -0.66 11.61 -20.30
C SER A 297 -0.45 10.67 -21.50
N GLY A 298 -1.18 10.88 -22.58
CA GLY A 298 -1.04 10.11 -23.82
C GLY A 298 -2.37 9.92 -24.56
N PRO A 299 -2.34 9.32 -25.76
CA PRO A 299 -3.54 9.16 -26.59
C PRO A 299 -4.58 8.24 -25.93
N ASP A 300 -5.82 8.31 -26.40
CA ASP A 300 -6.86 7.37 -25.98
C ASP A 300 -6.46 5.93 -26.33
N GLY A 301 -6.85 4.94 -25.52
CA GLY A 301 -6.42 3.54 -25.70
C GLY A 301 -4.96 3.22 -25.29
N SER A 302 -4.17 4.22 -24.86
CA SER A 302 -2.79 3.97 -24.43
C SER A 302 -2.67 3.18 -23.11
N GLY A 303 -3.74 3.17 -22.30
CA GLY A 303 -3.81 2.44 -21.03
C GLY A 303 -3.59 3.29 -19.77
N LYS A 304 -3.69 4.63 -19.87
CA LYS A 304 -3.48 5.55 -18.73
C LYS A 304 -4.28 5.17 -17.48
N THR A 305 -5.59 4.95 -17.64
CA THR A 305 -6.50 4.62 -16.54
C THR A 305 -6.06 3.36 -15.80
N ALA A 306 -5.74 2.28 -16.54
CA ALA A 306 -5.28 1.04 -15.93
C ALA A 306 -3.97 1.23 -15.14
N HIS A 307 -3.02 2.01 -15.68
CA HIS A 307 -1.78 2.32 -14.98
C HIS A 307 -1.98 3.23 -13.76
N ALA A 308 -2.91 4.19 -13.86
CA ALA A 308 -3.26 5.08 -12.76
C ALA A 308 -3.85 4.30 -11.58
N GLU A 309 -4.81 3.42 -11.87
CA GLU A 309 -5.46 2.56 -10.88
C GLU A 309 -4.46 1.58 -10.25
N ALA A 310 -3.62 0.93 -11.06
CA ALA A 310 -2.58 0.04 -10.56
C ALA A 310 -1.57 0.77 -9.66
N LEU A 311 -1.17 1.99 -10.02
CA LEU A 311 -0.28 2.82 -9.20
C LEU A 311 -0.93 3.22 -7.88
N VAL A 312 -2.20 3.66 -7.90
CA VAL A 312 -2.95 4.01 -6.67
C VAL A 312 -3.10 2.78 -5.78
N ALA A 313 -3.38 1.61 -6.36
CA ALA A 313 -3.46 0.35 -5.62
C ALA A 313 -2.11 0.00 -4.98
N ALA A 314 -0.99 0.13 -5.71
CA ALA A 314 0.34 -0.11 -5.19
C ALA A 314 0.72 0.85 -4.05
N LEU A 315 0.42 2.15 -4.19
CA LEU A 315 0.64 3.16 -3.16
C LEU A 315 -0.17 2.85 -1.88
N ARG A 316 -1.46 2.51 -2.04
CA ARG A 316 -2.33 2.16 -0.90
C ARG A 316 -1.89 0.88 -0.21
N LEU A 317 -1.43 -0.12 -0.96
CA LEU A 317 -0.83 -1.34 -0.41
C LEU A 317 0.43 -1.06 0.41
N CYS A 318 1.15 0.02 0.07
CA CYS A 318 2.28 0.53 0.84
C CYS A 318 1.85 1.46 1.98
N GLU A 319 0.58 1.50 2.36
CA GLU A 319 0.00 2.41 3.37
C GLU A 319 0.18 3.91 3.09
N ILE A 320 0.35 4.29 1.82
CA ILE A 320 0.42 5.70 1.40
C ILE A 320 -0.99 6.20 1.07
N LYS A 321 -1.37 7.36 1.62
CA LYS A 321 -2.64 8.02 1.24
C LYS A 321 -2.53 8.52 -0.19
N ALA A 322 -3.22 7.82 -1.09
CA ALA A 322 -3.23 8.12 -2.52
C ALA A 322 -4.64 8.24 -3.10
N ASP A 323 -4.84 9.26 -3.94
CA ASP A 323 -6.09 9.59 -4.61
C ASP A 323 -5.93 9.50 -6.13
N TYR A 324 -6.89 8.84 -6.77
CA TYR A 324 -7.05 8.82 -8.21
C TYR A 324 -7.89 10.03 -8.65
N VAL A 325 -7.38 10.79 -9.61
CA VAL A 325 -8.11 11.93 -10.19
C VAL A 325 -8.14 11.77 -11.70
N TRP A 326 -9.35 11.61 -12.25
CA TRP A 326 -9.58 11.68 -13.68
C TRP A 326 -9.95 13.11 -14.06
N THR A 327 -9.27 13.68 -15.06
CA THR A 327 -9.62 15.02 -15.56
C THR A 327 -9.84 15.02 -17.06
N ARG A 328 -10.84 15.79 -17.52
CA ARG A 328 -11.03 16.14 -18.92
C ARG A 328 -11.57 17.56 -18.98
N GLY A 329 -11.21 18.33 -20.02
CA GLY A 329 -11.71 19.70 -20.17
C GLY A 329 -13.24 19.75 -20.13
N GLY A 330 -13.80 20.64 -19.29
CA GLY A 330 -15.23 20.78 -19.05
C GLY A 330 -15.78 20.05 -17.82
N SER A 331 -14.94 19.37 -17.04
CA SER A 331 -15.35 18.52 -15.90
C SER A 331 -15.76 19.27 -14.62
N THR A 332 -15.53 20.58 -14.51
CA THR A 332 -16.10 21.43 -13.44
C THR A 332 -17.52 21.91 -13.74
N GLY A 333 -18.01 21.67 -14.96
CA GLY A 333 -19.28 22.24 -15.42
C GLY A 333 -19.20 23.73 -15.76
N LEU A 334 -18.04 24.40 -15.70
CA LEU A 334 -17.89 25.81 -16.13
C LEU A 334 -18.17 25.97 -17.64
N ALA A 335 -17.70 25.03 -18.46
CA ALA A 335 -18.06 24.97 -19.88
C ALA A 335 -19.57 24.72 -20.10
N ALA A 336 -20.21 23.92 -19.24
CA ALA A 336 -21.65 23.68 -19.28
C ALA A 336 -22.46 24.89 -18.78
N LEU A 337 -21.95 25.66 -17.82
CA LEU A 337 -22.50 26.92 -17.35
C LEU A 337 -22.40 27.99 -18.44
N ALA A 338 -21.22 28.17 -19.04
CA ALA A 338 -21.02 29.06 -20.17
C ALA A 338 -21.90 28.68 -21.36
N GLY A 339 -22.06 27.38 -21.66
CA GLY A 339 -22.98 26.90 -22.69
C GLY A 339 -24.47 27.12 -22.36
N ARG A 340 -24.86 27.15 -21.08
CA ARG A 340 -26.22 27.52 -20.65
C ARG A 340 -26.45 29.03 -20.79
N VAL A 341 -25.47 29.84 -20.41
CA VAL A 341 -25.51 31.31 -20.57
C VAL A 341 -25.54 31.68 -22.05
N TRP A 342 -24.70 31.07 -22.87
CA TRP A 342 -24.67 31.28 -24.32
C TRP A 342 -25.99 30.89 -24.98
N ARG A 343 -26.61 29.76 -24.61
CA ARG A 343 -27.93 29.38 -25.12
C ARG A 343 -29.05 30.34 -24.69
N ARG A 344 -28.91 30.98 -23.52
CA ARG A 344 -29.84 32.03 -23.08
C ARG A 344 -29.63 33.35 -23.81
N LEU A 345 -28.41 33.68 -24.18
CA LEU A 345 -28.07 34.91 -24.92
C LEU A 345 -28.27 34.78 -26.44
N ALA A 346 -28.15 33.57 -26.99
CA ALA A 346 -28.30 33.27 -28.42
C ALA A 346 -29.72 32.77 -28.79
N ALA A 347 -30.65 32.70 -27.83
CA ALA A 347 -32.05 32.43 -28.13
C ALA A 347 -32.67 33.68 -28.79
N PRO A 348 -33.28 33.58 -29.98
CA PRO A 348 -34.01 34.71 -30.56
C PRO A 348 -35.16 35.14 -29.64
N PRO A 349 -35.53 36.43 -29.62
CA PRO A 349 -36.63 36.90 -28.80
C PRO A 349 -37.91 36.14 -29.17
N ARG A 350 -38.52 35.49 -28.17
CA ARG A 350 -39.83 34.85 -28.36
C ARG A 350 -40.86 35.93 -28.69
N PRO A 351 -41.73 35.74 -29.71
CA PRO A 351 -42.88 36.61 -29.89
C PRO A 351 -43.77 36.55 -28.63
N GLY A 352 -44.30 37.72 -28.26
CA GLY A 352 -44.99 37.97 -27.00
C GLY A 352 -46.25 37.12 -26.77
N PRO A 353 -46.76 37.11 -25.52
CA PRO A 353 -47.78 36.18 -25.09
C PRO A 353 -49.18 36.65 -25.49
N LEU A 354 -49.94 35.78 -26.14
CA LEU A 354 -51.39 35.84 -26.19
C LEU A 354 -51.94 34.54 -25.61
N GLY A 355 -52.85 34.66 -24.64
CA GLY A 355 -53.86 33.62 -24.38
C GLY A 355 -53.63 32.69 -23.19
N THR A 356 -54.07 33.16 -22.01
CA THR A 356 -55.02 32.51 -21.09
C THR A 356 -54.81 31.08 -20.55
N ARG A 357 -54.75 31.00 -19.19
CA ARG A 357 -55.47 30.14 -18.20
C ARG A 357 -55.60 28.62 -18.49
N ARG A 358 -55.59 27.69 -17.52
CA ARG A 358 -55.67 27.63 -16.05
C ARG A 358 -55.35 26.17 -15.65
N GLY A 359 -54.86 25.96 -14.43
CA GLY A 359 -55.22 24.78 -13.61
C GLY A 359 -54.12 23.78 -13.30
N GLY A 360 -53.97 23.49 -12.00
CA GLY A 360 -53.53 22.17 -11.51
C GLY A 360 -52.22 22.14 -10.71
N ASP A 361 -52.32 22.42 -9.41
CA ASP A 361 -51.90 21.59 -8.27
C ASP A 361 -50.48 20.95 -8.33
N ALA A 362 -49.55 21.39 -7.48
CA ALA A 362 -49.34 20.94 -6.09
C ALA A 362 -48.20 19.91 -6.01
N GLU A 363 -47.17 20.27 -5.24
CA GLU A 363 -46.61 19.50 -4.13
C GLU A 363 -45.11 19.77 -3.95
N ILE A 364 -44.82 20.37 -2.80
CA ILE A 364 -43.50 20.48 -2.20
C ILE A 364 -43.30 19.19 -1.41
N SER A 365 -42.31 18.38 -1.80
CA SER A 365 -41.81 17.29 -0.97
C SER A 365 -40.30 17.34 -0.88
N SER A 366 -39.86 17.44 0.36
CA SER A 366 -38.51 17.33 0.88
C SER A 366 -37.98 15.89 0.83
N ASP A 367 -36.65 15.78 0.89
CA ASP A 367 -35.83 14.57 1.06
C ASP A 367 -35.47 13.76 -0.19
N CYS A 368 -34.19 13.85 -0.59
CA CYS A 368 -33.38 12.63 -0.60
C CYS A 368 -31.87 12.89 -0.65
N ARG A 369 -31.18 12.00 0.05
CA ARG A 369 -29.75 11.97 0.37
C ARG A 369 -28.90 11.80 -0.90
N VAL A 370 -27.75 12.45 -0.90
CA VAL A 370 -26.69 12.27 -1.90
C VAL A 370 -26.08 10.88 -1.72
N ALA A 371 -26.65 9.89 -2.40
CA ALA A 371 -26.02 8.59 -2.61
C ALA A 371 -25.13 8.67 -3.86
N VAL A 372 -23.82 8.49 -3.66
CA VAL A 372 -22.85 8.25 -4.72
C VAL A 372 -23.12 6.86 -5.27
N SER A 373 -23.78 6.79 -6.43
CA SER A 373 -23.98 5.53 -7.17
C SER A 373 -22.93 5.41 -8.29
N PRO A 374 -22.23 4.27 -8.42
CA PRO A 374 -21.46 3.95 -9.62
C PRO A 374 -22.42 3.67 -10.78
N ARG A 375 -22.17 4.28 -11.95
CA ARG A 375 -22.98 4.05 -13.15
C ARG A 375 -22.99 2.56 -13.53
N PRO A 376 -24.17 1.95 -13.79
CA PRO A 376 -24.21 0.62 -14.38
C PRO A 376 -23.85 0.69 -15.87
N CYS A 377 -23.07 -0.30 -16.32
CA CYS A 377 -22.91 -0.61 -17.73
C CYS A 377 -24.27 -1.05 -18.30
N VAL A 378 -24.73 -0.38 -19.36
CA VAL A 378 -25.92 -0.80 -20.11
C VAL A 378 -25.45 -1.74 -21.24
N PRO A 379 -26.04 -2.95 -21.41
CA PRO A 379 -25.71 -3.80 -22.53
C PRO A 379 -26.37 -3.28 -23.82
N ALA A 380 -25.65 -3.39 -24.93
CA ALA A 380 -26.12 -3.06 -26.27
C ALA A 380 -27.21 -4.06 -26.73
N SER A 381 -28.34 -3.56 -27.21
CA SER A 381 -29.26 -4.32 -28.05
C SER A 381 -29.14 -3.85 -29.51
N ALA A 382 -28.82 -4.80 -30.40
CA ALA A 382 -29.06 -4.73 -31.85
C ALA A 382 -30.58 -4.97 -32.10
N ALA A 383 -31.29 -4.57 -33.16
CA ALA A 383 -31.09 -4.04 -34.52
C ALA A 383 -32.49 -3.47 -35.00
N PRO A 384 -32.82 -3.18 -36.28
CA PRO A 384 -32.03 -3.08 -37.52
C PRO A 384 -32.30 -1.82 -38.38
N GLY A 385 -31.49 -1.60 -39.41
CA GLY A 385 -31.92 -0.96 -40.67
C GLY A 385 -31.89 0.57 -40.73
N GLY A 386 -30.76 1.11 -41.16
CA GLY A 386 -30.66 2.48 -41.66
C GLY A 386 -29.21 2.80 -41.95
N ASP A 387 -28.89 3.12 -43.20
CA ASP A 387 -27.59 3.64 -43.64
C ASP A 387 -27.32 5.00 -42.95
N ALA A 388 -26.93 4.93 -41.68
CA ALA A 388 -26.40 6.06 -40.95
C ALA A 388 -24.93 6.19 -41.34
N ALA A 389 -24.61 7.28 -42.04
CA ALA A 389 -23.23 7.69 -42.32
C ALA A 389 -22.34 7.50 -41.09
N PRO A 390 -21.07 7.06 -41.26
CA PRO A 390 -20.20 6.77 -40.13
C PRO A 390 -20.16 7.97 -39.18
N PRO A 391 -20.20 7.75 -37.86
CA PRO A 391 -20.26 8.82 -36.88
C PRO A 391 -19.11 9.80 -37.12
N ALA A 392 -19.45 11.02 -37.57
CA ALA A 392 -18.45 11.98 -38.04
C ALA A 392 -17.36 12.24 -36.98
N ASP A 393 -16.12 12.44 -37.43
CA ASP A 393 -14.97 12.73 -36.58
C ASP A 393 -15.28 13.89 -35.58
N HIS A 394 -15.16 13.60 -34.27
CA HIS A 394 -15.41 14.57 -33.20
C HIS A 394 -14.51 15.80 -33.28
N LEU A 395 -13.26 15.65 -33.74
CA LEU A 395 -12.31 16.76 -33.93
C LEU A 395 -12.74 17.63 -35.11
N ALA A 396 -13.14 17.03 -36.23
CA ALA A 396 -13.65 17.75 -37.39
C ALA A 396 -14.93 18.54 -37.07
N ARG A 397 -15.82 18.00 -36.22
CA ARG A 397 -17.00 18.74 -35.72
C ARG A 397 -16.59 19.92 -34.84
N ARG A 398 -15.56 19.77 -34.00
CA ARG A 398 -15.08 20.84 -33.13
C ARG A 398 -14.40 21.96 -33.92
N ARG A 399 -13.50 21.63 -34.86
CA ARG A 399 -12.85 22.62 -35.74
C ARG A 399 -13.88 23.49 -36.47
N ARG A 400 -14.97 22.87 -36.97
CA ARG A 400 -16.11 23.60 -37.57
C ARG A 400 -16.78 24.58 -36.61
N ARG A 401 -17.05 24.18 -35.37
CA ARG A 401 -17.64 25.07 -34.34
C ARG A 401 -16.70 26.21 -33.93
N LEU A 402 -15.39 26.00 -34.00
CA LEU A 402 -14.36 26.99 -33.66
C LEU A 402 -13.93 27.86 -34.87
N GLY A 403 -14.72 27.87 -35.95
CA GLY A 403 -14.43 28.67 -37.14
C GLY A 403 -14.41 30.18 -36.89
N HIS A 404 -15.19 30.68 -35.90
CA HIS A 404 -15.22 32.10 -35.58
C HIS A 404 -14.11 32.51 -34.59
N PRO A 405 -13.29 33.55 -34.87
CA PRO A 405 -12.14 33.93 -34.05
C PRO A 405 -12.46 34.22 -32.57
N LEU A 406 -13.57 34.90 -32.28
CA LEU A 406 -13.97 35.20 -30.90
C LEU A 406 -14.42 33.94 -30.14
N VAL A 407 -15.15 33.05 -30.80
CA VAL A 407 -15.63 31.79 -30.18
C VAL A 407 -14.43 30.91 -29.83
N ARG A 408 -13.47 30.85 -30.75
CA ARG A 408 -12.20 30.15 -30.56
C ARG A 408 -11.37 30.72 -29.41
N PHE A 409 -11.25 32.05 -29.33
CA PHE A 409 -10.55 32.72 -28.23
C PHE A 409 -11.20 32.40 -26.88
N LEU A 410 -12.51 32.60 -26.75
CA LEU A 410 -13.24 32.34 -25.51
C LEU A 410 -13.16 30.87 -25.11
N TRP A 411 -13.31 29.95 -26.07
CA TRP A 411 -13.18 28.52 -25.81
C TRP A 411 -11.79 28.17 -25.27
N ALA A 412 -10.72 28.63 -25.92
CA ALA A 412 -9.36 28.31 -25.52
C ALA A 412 -9.02 28.82 -24.11
N TRP A 413 -9.39 30.06 -23.78
CA TRP A 413 -9.15 30.65 -22.46
C TRP A 413 -10.04 30.03 -21.37
N LEU A 414 -11.29 29.67 -21.69
CA LEU A 414 -12.16 28.98 -20.75
C LEU A 414 -11.65 27.57 -20.43
N VAL A 415 -11.20 26.81 -21.43
CA VAL A 415 -10.59 25.48 -21.22
C VAL A 415 -9.31 25.61 -20.38
N ALA A 416 -8.45 26.59 -20.67
CA ALA A 416 -7.26 26.84 -19.89
C ALA A 416 -7.59 27.16 -18.42
N ALA A 417 -8.51 28.10 -18.17
CA ALA A 417 -8.93 28.49 -16.83
C ALA A 417 -9.60 27.34 -16.05
N ASP A 418 -10.43 26.55 -16.73
CA ASP A 418 -11.10 25.38 -16.16
C ASP A 418 -10.09 24.30 -15.72
N GLN A 419 -9.19 23.94 -16.62
CA GLN A 419 -8.11 23.00 -16.31
C GLN A 419 -7.26 23.54 -15.18
N VAL A 420 -7.04 24.86 -15.13
CA VAL A 420 -6.24 25.48 -14.07
C VAL A 420 -6.88 25.36 -12.70
N GLY A 421 -8.15 25.76 -12.58
CA GLY A 421 -8.89 25.64 -11.33
C GLY A 421 -9.02 24.18 -10.87
N THR A 422 -9.33 23.28 -11.81
CA THR A 422 -9.53 21.85 -11.50
C THR A 422 -8.29 21.21 -10.90
N HIS A 423 -7.13 21.36 -11.54
CA HIS A 423 -5.91 20.70 -11.07
C HIS A 423 -5.36 21.35 -9.80
N THR A 424 -5.52 22.66 -9.63
CA THR A 424 -5.15 23.33 -8.38
C THR A 424 -5.97 22.78 -7.20
N LEU A 425 -7.28 22.63 -7.37
CA LEU A 425 -8.17 22.17 -6.30
C LEU A 425 -8.15 20.65 -6.08
N ARG A 426 -8.02 19.85 -7.15
CA ARG A 426 -8.10 18.38 -7.07
C ARG A 426 -6.75 17.67 -7.03
N ALA A 427 -5.66 18.33 -7.43
CA ALA A 427 -4.32 17.75 -7.36
C ALA A 427 -3.38 18.54 -6.45
N GLY A 428 -3.28 19.87 -6.66
CA GLY A 428 -2.38 20.73 -5.90
C GLY A 428 -2.72 20.78 -4.41
N LEU A 429 -3.96 21.12 -4.06
CA LEU A 429 -4.38 21.25 -2.67
C LEU A 429 -4.30 19.92 -1.89
N PRO A 430 -4.79 18.77 -2.40
CA PRO A 430 -4.62 17.50 -1.71
C PRO A 430 -3.15 17.10 -1.55
N ALA A 431 -2.29 17.38 -2.54
CA ALA A 431 -0.86 17.16 -2.40
C ALA A 431 -0.22 18.07 -1.34
N LEU A 432 -0.64 19.34 -1.24
CA LEU A 432 -0.19 20.22 -0.15
C LEU A 432 -0.60 19.67 1.23
N LEU A 433 -1.73 18.97 1.32
CA LEU A 433 -2.22 18.29 2.52
C LEU A 433 -1.60 16.88 2.74
N GLY A 434 -0.53 16.56 2.01
CA GLY A 434 0.23 15.33 2.17
C GLY A 434 -0.24 14.16 1.33
N ARG A 435 -1.25 14.31 0.45
CA ARG A 435 -1.73 13.17 -0.37
C ARG A 435 -0.90 12.96 -1.63
N VAL A 436 -0.78 11.70 -2.06
CA VAL A 436 -0.28 11.40 -3.39
C VAL A 436 -1.44 11.40 -4.38
N VAL A 437 -1.43 12.31 -5.34
CA VAL A 437 -2.47 12.42 -6.36
C VAL A 437 -1.96 11.84 -7.67
N VAL A 438 -2.63 10.82 -8.18
CA VAL A 438 -2.37 10.24 -9.50
C VAL A 438 -3.42 10.78 -10.47
N ALA A 439 -3.00 11.69 -11.33
CA ALA A 439 -3.84 12.32 -12.34
C ALA A 439 -3.82 11.51 -13.64
N ASP A 440 -4.95 10.88 -13.98
CA ASP A 440 -5.22 10.35 -15.31
C ASP A 440 -5.67 11.51 -16.20
N ARG A 441 -4.76 11.91 -17.08
CA ARG A 441 -4.71 13.17 -17.83
C ARG A 441 -4.37 14.38 -16.98
N TYR A 442 -3.54 15.22 -17.57
CA TYR A 442 -3.07 16.46 -16.97
C TYR A 442 -3.14 17.62 -17.98
N ALA A 443 -2.47 18.73 -17.66
CA ALA A 443 -2.42 19.89 -18.54
C ALA A 443 -1.84 19.60 -19.94
N TYR A 444 -1.01 18.56 -20.08
CA TYR A 444 -0.44 18.13 -21.35
C TYR A 444 -1.50 17.61 -22.32
N ASP A 445 -2.45 16.80 -21.85
CA ASP A 445 -3.54 16.26 -22.68
C ASP A 445 -4.45 17.39 -23.18
N ALA A 446 -4.75 18.37 -22.33
CA ALA A 446 -5.50 19.55 -22.74
C ALA A 446 -4.72 20.42 -23.74
N ALA A 447 -3.40 20.55 -23.58
CA ALA A 447 -2.57 21.27 -24.55
C ALA A 447 -2.59 20.60 -25.93
N VAL A 448 -2.46 19.28 -26.00
CA VAL A 448 -2.57 18.51 -27.27
C VAL A 448 -3.96 18.67 -27.88
N GLU A 449 -5.02 18.53 -27.08
CA GLU A 449 -6.40 18.67 -27.55
C GLU A 449 -6.69 20.09 -28.07
N MET A 450 -6.17 21.11 -27.39
CA MET A 450 -6.27 22.51 -27.82
C MET A 450 -5.49 22.75 -29.10
N ASP A 451 -4.25 22.27 -29.18
CA ASP A 451 -3.40 22.43 -30.36
C ASP A 451 -4.03 21.82 -31.61
N ALA A 452 -4.54 20.58 -31.49
CA ALA A 452 -5.26 19.91 -32.58
C ALA A 452 -6.56 20.63 -33.01
N SER A 453 -7.16 21.42 -32.10
CA SER A 453 -8.43 22.12 -32.34
C SER A 453 -8.26 23.54 -32.90
N LEU A 454 -7.08 24.15 -32.76
CA LEU A 454 -6.81 25.55 -33.11
C LEU A 454 -5.95 25.64 -34.38
N PRO A 455 -6.29 26.48 -35.37
CA PRO A 455 -5.43 26.64 -36.54
C PRO A 455 -4.16 27.45 -36.19
N PRO A 456 -3.06 27.29 -36.96
CA PRO A 456 -1.75 27.87 -36.64
C PRO A 456 -1.76 29.39 -36.47
N GLU A 457 -2.55 30.11 -37.24
CA GLU A 457 -2.65 31.58 -37.25
C GLU A 457 -3.39 32.17 -36.03
N ALA A 458 -3.98 31.34 -35.18
CA ALA A 458 -4.77 31.75 -34.01
C ALA A 458 -3.92 32.22 -32.81
N ARG A 459 -3.01 33.18 -33.01
CA ARG A 459 -1.99 33.61 -32.02
C ARG A 459 -2.56 33.81 -30.60
N TRP A 460 -3.65 34.57 -30.47
CA TRP A 460 -4.24 34.93 -29.18
C TRP A 460 -4.94 33.75 -28.48
N SER A 461 -5.47 32.80 -29.25
CA SER A 461 -6.04 31.57 -28.71
C SER A 461 -4.94 30.59 -28.30
N ARG A 462 -3.84 30.53 -29.05
CA ARG A 462 -2.68 29.67 -28.76
C ARG A 462 -1.89 30.15 -27.54
N LEU A 463 -1.93 31.45 -27.21
CA LEU A 463 -1.40 31.97 -25.94
C LEU A 463 -2.08 31.32 -24.72
N ALA A 464 -3.33 30.87 -24.82
CA ALA A 464 -3.99 30.16 -23.73
C ALA A 464 -3.33 28.80 -23.43
N ILE A 465 -2.76 28.12 -24.43
CA ILE A 465 -1.99 26.87 -24.23
C ILE A 465 -0.72 27.16 -23.44
N ALA A 466 -0.01 28.23 -23.81
CA ALA A 466 1.19 28.66 -23.09
C ALA A 466 0.88 29.08 -21.66
N ALA A 467 -0.23 29.81 -21.44
CA ALA A 467 -0.70 30.19 -20.12
C ALA A 467 -1.08 28.96 -19.27
N LEU A 468 -1.82 28.00 -19.83
CA LEU A 468 -2.17 26.74 -19.18
C LEU A 468 -0.92 26.00 -18.69
N LEU A 469 0.04 25.75 -19.57
CA LEU A 469 1.25 25.00 -19.21
C LEU A 469 2.14 25.75 -18.21
N ARG A 470 2.08 27.09 -18.19
CA ARG A 470 2.84 27.93 -17.24
C ARG A 470 2.20 28.03 -15.87
N LEU A 471 0.88 28.15 -15.80
CA LEU A 471 0.13 28.33 -14.56
C LEU A 471 -0.15 27.02 -13.83
N MET A 472 0.16 25.88 -14.46
CA MET A 472 -0.11 24.58 -13.86
C MET A 472 0.78 24.19 -12.69
N PRO A 473 0.22 23.66 -11.57
CA PRO A 473 1.03 23.00 -10.57
C PRO A 473 1.95 22.04 -11.29
N ARG A 474 3.25 22.17 -11.06
CA ARG A 474 4.19 21.26 -11.71
C ARG A 474 4.00 19.88 -11.08
N PRO A 475 3.71 18.84 -11.88
CA PRO A 475 3.70 17.49 -11.34
C PRO A 475 5.12 17.15 -10.87
N HIS A 476 5.22 16.35 -9.81
CA HIS A 476 6.50 15.89 -9.29
C HIS A 476 7.09 14.83 -10.25
N LEU A 477 6.20 13.99 -10.78
CA LEU A 477 6.51 13.01 -11.83
C LEU A 477 5.47 13.13 -12.94
N ALA A 478 5.93 13.19 -14.18
CA ALA A 478 5.06 13.22 -15.35
C ALA A 478 5.48 12.14 -16.34
N TYR A 479 4.51 11.38 -16.83
CA TYR A 479 4.71 10.27 -17.74
C TYR A 479 3.87 10.42 -19.00
N VAL A 480 4.43 10.00 -20.12
CA VAL A 480 3.72 9.86 -21.38
C VAL A 480 3.66 8.39 -21.78
N LEU A 481 2.47 7.89 -22.08
CA LEU A 481 2.27 6.55 -22.60
C LEU A 481 2.25 6.63 -24.13
N ASP A 482 3.42 6.47 -24.75
CA ASP A 482 3.57 6.45 -26.20
C ASP A 482 3.13 5.09 -26.77
N VAL A 483 2.06 5.09 -27.57
CA VAL A 483 1.50 3.92 -28.24
C VAL A 483 1.24 4.26 -29.70
N ALA A 484 1.60 3.34 -30.61
CA ALA A 484 1.31 3.49 -32.02
C ALA A 484 -0.22 3.54 -32.26
N PRO A 485 -0.74 4.40 -33.17
CA PRO A 485 -2.18 4.52 -33.39
C PRO A 485 -2.88 3.20 -33.73
N GLU A 486 -2.21 2.31 -34.46
CA GLU A 486 -2.72 0.99 -34.82
C GLU A 486 -2.98 0.15 -33.58
N ALA A 487 -2.02 0.15 -32.64
CA ALA A 487 -2.15 -0.56 -31.37
C ALA A 487 -3.20 0.07 -30.46
N ALA A 488 -3.34 1.40 -30.46
CA ALA A 488 -4.39 2.10 -29.72
C ALA A 488 -5.78 1.73 -30.25
N ARG A 489 -5.96 1.70 -31.58
CA ARG A 489 -7.19 1.27 -32.27
C ARG A 489 -7.54 -0.18 -31.97
N ALA A 490 -6.56 -1.09 -32.06
CA ALA A 490 -6.77 -2.51 -31.80
C ALA A 490 -7.30 -2.78 -30.38
N ARG A 491 -6.94 -1.94 -29.40
CA ARG A 491 -7.43 -2.06 -28.01
C ARG A 491 -8.87 -1.58 -27.81
N LYS A 492 -9.40 -0.78 -28.73
CA LYS A 492 -10.77 -0.24 -28.69
C LYS A 492 -11.38 -0.24 -30.10
N PRO A 493 -11.78 -1.41 -30.62
CA PRO A 493 -12.29 -1.55 -31.98
C PRO A 493 -13.60 -0.78 -32.21
N ASP A 494 -14.41 -0.62 -31.16
CA ASP A 494 -15.74 0.02 -31.23
C ASP A 494 -15.69 1.55 -31.02
N GLU A 495 -14.51 2.12 -30.75
CA GLU A 495 -14.36 3.56 -30.52
C GLU A 495 -14.23 4.32 -31.86
N VAL A 496 -14.89 5.47 -31.97
CA VAL A 496 -14.80 6.34 -33.14
C VAL A 496 -13.54 7.19 -33.05
N TRP A 497 -12.52 6.83 -33.81
CA TRP A 497 -11.23 7.52 -33.85
C TRP A 497 -11.22 8.69 -34.83
N HIS A 498 -10.50 9.77 -34.50
CA HIS A 498 -10.22 10.83 -35.47
C HIS A 498 -9.09 10.42 -36.43
N ALA A 499 -9.02 11.06 -37.60
CA ALA A 499 -8.03 10.74 -38.62
C ALA A 499 -6.59 11.06 -38.15
N ASP A 500 -6.43 12.10 -37.33
CA ASP A 500 -5.14 12.71 -37.01
C ASP A 500 -4.40 12.08 -35.80
N LEU A 501 -4.54 10.76 -35.54
CA LEU A 501 -3.90 10.13 -34.36
C LEU A 501 -2.37 10.18 -34.38
N GLU A 502 -1.78 10.10 -35.57
CA GLU A 502 -0.32 10.21 -35.70
C GLU A 502 0.14 11.63 -35.33
N ALA A 503 -0.61 12.67 -35.71
CA ALA A 503 -0.33 14.04 -35.30
C ALA A 503 -0.50 14.24 -33.78
N GLU A 504 -1.52 13.63 -33.18
CA GLU A 504 -1.72 13.63 -31.72
C GLU A 504 -0.52 12.98 -30.99
N ARG A 505 -0.05 11.84 -31.48
CA ARG A 505 1.14 11.15 -30.95
C ARG A 505 2.41 12.03 -31.06
N HIS A 506 2.62 12.68 -32.20
CA HIS A 506 3.74 13.60 -32.38
C HIS A 506 3.68 14.78 -31.41
N ALA A 507 2.49 15.33 -31.16
CA ALA A 507 2.30 16.41 -30.18
C ALA A 507 2.65 15.97 -28.75
N TYR A 508 2.26 14.76 -28.34
CA TYR A 508 2.66 14.19 -27.04
C TYR A 508 4.18 14.02 -26.94
N ARG A 509 4.85 13.53 -27.98
CA ARG A 509 6.32 13.39 -28.01
C ARG A 509 7.04 14.73 -27.90
N ALA A 510 6.58 15.74 -28.63
CA ALA A 510 7.12 17.10 -28.54
C ALA A 510 6.97 17.70 -27.13
N LEU A 511 5.83 17.46 -26.46
CA LEU A 511 5.65 17.85 -25.06
C LEU A 511 6.55 17.05 -24.12
N ALA A 512 6.75 15.76 -24.39
CA ALA A 512 7.61 14.91 -23.60
C ALA A 512 9.06 15.39 -23.63
N GLU A 513 9.59 15.73 -24.79
CA GLU A 513 10.93 16.31 -24.95
C GLU A 513 11.03 17.67 -24.26
N ARG A 514 10.03 18.54 -24.46
CA ARG A 514 10.04 19.90 -23.92
C ARG A 514 9.95 19.97 -22.39
N PHE A 515 9.20 19.07 -21.78
CA PHE A 515 8.92 19.08 -20.33
C PHE A 515 9.56 17.90 -19.58
N GLY A 516 10.34 17.06 -20.25
CA GLY A 516 11.04 15.92 -19.65
C GLY A 516 10.11 14.82 -19.15
N LEU A 517 9.01 14.53 -19.84
CA LEU A 517 8.11 13.44 -19.45
C LEU A 517 8.80 12.09 -19.65
N ARG A 518 8.62 11.20 -18.68
CA ARG A 518 9.29 9.90 -18.63
C ARG A 518 8.41 8.81 -19.24
N VAL A 519 9.03 7.69 -19.60
CA VAL A 519 8.32 6.43 -19.84
C VAL A 519 7.95 5.82 -18.49
N LEU A 520 6.72 5.29 -18.39
CA LEU A 520 6.18 4.78 -17.13
C LEU A 520 7.01 3.58 -16.61
N SER A 521 7.36 3.61 -15.33
CA SER A 521 8.09 2.54 -14.64
C SER A 521 7.64 2.40 -13.19
N THR A 522 8.02 1.30 -12.55
CA THR A 522 7.81 1.05 -11.11
C THR A 522 8.57 2.01 -10.19
N ALA A 523 9.37 2.92 -10.76
CA ALA A 523 10.17 3.88 -10.04
C ALA A 523 9.36 4.92 -9.23
N VAL A 524 8.04 5.02 -9.39
CA VAL A 524 7.22 6.00 -8.65
C VAL A 524 7.25 5.75 -7.14
N VAL A 525 7.01 4.51 -6.69
CA VAL A 525 7.01 4.20 -5.25
C VAL A 525 8.42 4.33 -4.69
N MET A 526 9.44 3.92 -5.45
CA MET A 526 10.84 4.09 -5.07
C MET A 526 11.24 5.57 -4.92
N ALA A 527 10.87 6.41 -5.90
CA ALA A 527 11.12 7.84 -5.85
C ALA A 527 10.42 8.49 -4.65
N TYR A 528 9.16 8.11 -4.40
CA TYR A 528 8.44 8.60 -3.22
C TYR A 528 9.12 8.20 -1.90
N MET A 529 9.60 6.96 -1.78
CA MET A 529 10.28 6.50 -0.57
C MET A 529 11.65 7.14 -0.36
N ALA A 530 12.36 7.52 -1.43
CA ALA A 530 13.62 8.25 -1.32
C ALA A 530 13.44 9.60 -0.62
N ASP A 531 12.32 10.29 -0.90
CA ASP A 531 11.99 11.61 -0.37
C ASP A 531 11.04 11.57 0.84
N PHE A 532 10.76 10.38 1.38
CA PHE A 532 9.78 10.23 2.46
C PHE A 532 10.23 10.89 3.77
N GLU A 533 11.53 10.95 4.05
CA GLU A 533 12.06 11.53 5.28
C GLU A 533 12.01 13.07 5.23
N THR A 534 11.02 13.67 5.90
CA THR A 534 10.88 15.12 6.03
C THR A 534 11.20 15.59 7.45
N TRP A 535 11.56 16.87 7.62
CA TRP A 535 11.74 17.48 8.94
C TRP A 535 10.46 17.43 9.79
N LEU A 536 9.28 17.48 9.15
CA LEU A 536 7.98 17.31 9.80
C LEU A 536 7.82 15.88 10.33
N ASN A 537 8.24 14.87 9.56
CA ASN A 537 8.28 13.50 10.05
C ASN A 537 9.24 13.40 11.24
N ALA A 538 10.38 14.10 11.21
CA ALA A 538 11.31 14.15 12.35
C ALA A 538 10.70 14.77 13.62
N LEU A 539 9.82 15.76 13.48
CA LEU A 539 9.19 16.50 14.58
C LEU A 539 8.05 15.72 15.27
N PHE A 540 7.26 14.93 14.54
CA PHE A 540 6.12 14.16 15.06
C PHE A 540 6.52 12.74 15.51
N LEU A 541 7.68 12.61 16.18
CA LEU A 541 8.23 11.32 16.63
C LEU A 541 8.53 10.34 15.48
N GLY A 542 8.82 10.80 14.26
CA GLY A 542 9.75 10.09 13.37
C GLY A 542 11.16 10.33 13.92
N ASN A 543 11.43 9.82 15.11
CA ASN A 543 12.44 10.41 15.98
C ASN A 543 13.86 10.15 15.44
N PRO A 544 14.73 11.17 15.30
CA PRO A 544 16.12 11.07 14.83
C PRO A 544 17.05 10.09 15.59
N GLY A 545 16.62 9.53 16.73
CA GLY A 545 17.32 8.43 17.43
C GLY A 545 16.89 7.02 17.02
N GLN A 546 15.86 6.88 16.17
CA GLN A 546 15.36 5.62 15.58
C GLN A 546 15.74 5.45 14.11
N LYS A 547 16.60 6.34 13.60
CA LYS A 547 17.33 6.04 12.36
C LYS A 547 18.12 4.76 12.62
N ASN A 548 17.87 3.70 11.85
CA ASN A 548 19.04 2.93 11.41
C ASN A 548 19.98 4.01 10.86
N VAL A 549 21.21 4.06 11.36
CA VAL A 549 22.22 5.04 10.90
C VAL A 549 22.00 5.24 9.41
N PRO A 550 21.77 6.49 8.91
CA PRO A 550 21.52 6.72 7.49
C PRO A 550 22.58 5.93 6.75
N ASP A 551 22.14 4.95 5.98
CA ASP A 551 23.05 4.04 5.34
C ASP A 551 24.06 4.90 4.55
N PRO A 552 25.38 4.73 4.74
CA PRO A 552 26.39 5.58 4.11
C PRO A 552 26.27 5.66 2.59
N ALA A 553 25.54 4.73 1.96
CA ALA A 553 25.13 4.82 0.56
C ALA A 553 24.31 6.09 0.23
N TRP A 554 23.59 6.67 1.20
CA TRP A 554 22.78 7.89 1.02
C TRP A 554 23.57 9.18 1.23
N ALA A 555 24.64 9.15 2.03
CA ALA A 555 25.53 10.30 2.22
C ALA A 555 26.42 10.55 0.99
N ARG A 556 26.65 9.50 0.18
CA ARG A 556 27.29 9.59 -1.13
C ARG A 556 26.19 9.81 -2.15
N GLY A 557 25.93 11.06 -2.53
CA GLY A 557 24.95 11.42 -3.57
C GLY A 557 25.09 10.52 -4.80
N GLY A 558 24.27 9.48 -4.87
CA GLY A 558 24.27 8.52 -5.95
C GLY A 558 23.63 9.15 -7.16
N ALA A 559 24.43 9.35 -8.20
CA ALA A 559 23.96 9.76 -9.53
C ALA A 559 22.75 8.91 -9.96
N PRO A 560 21.81 9.49 -10.73
CA PRO A 560 20.65 8.75 -11.22
C PRO A 560 21.10 7.48 -11.93
N TRP A 561 20.58 6.35 -11.43
CA TRP A 561 20.62 5.02 -12.02
C TRP A 561 20.62 5.10 -13.56
N ARG A 562 21.76 4.77 -14.17
CA ARG A 562 21.82 4.38 -15.58
C ARG A 562 21.69 2.87 -15.60
N GLY A 563 20.63 2.38 -16.22
CA GLY A 563 20.29 0.97 -16.27
C GLY A 563 21.32 0.11 -16.99
N ALA A 564 21.36 -1.15 -16.59
CA ALA A 564 21.65 -2.31 -17.43
C ALA A 564 20.54 -3.32 -17.19
#